data_AF-A0A382ZVI1-F1
#
_entry.id   AF-A0A382ZVI1-F1
#
_cell.length_a   1.000
_cell.length_b   1.000
_cell.length_c   1.000
_cell.angle_alpha   90.00
_cell.angle_beta   90.00
_cell.angle_gamma   90.00
#
_symmetry.space_group_name_H-M   'P 1'
#
loop_
_entity.id
_entity.type
_entity.pdbx_description
1 polymer ?
#
loop_
_entity_poly.entity_id
_entity_poly.type
_entity_poly.pdbx_seq_one_letter_code
_entity_poly.pdbx_strand_id
1 'polypeptide(L)' 'MPALQEAPPANCPKCSGAIVIERDWHGTYGSCIMCGYVHEVLTRPPVDLAAEEAAMPVRQRRRQPSHGKLRL' A
#
# COMPACT_ATOMS: atom_id res chain seq x y z
N MET A 1 1.20 -12.39 -13.60
CA MET A 1 0.10 -12.46 -12.61
C MET A 1 0.75 -12.38 -11.24
N PRO A 2 0.70 -11.25 -10.51
CA PRO A 2 1.30 -11.22 -9.17
C PRO A 2 0.51 -12.17 -8.27
N ALA A 3 1.23 -13.01 -7.53
CA ALA A 3 0.66 -14.04 -6.67
C ALA A 3 -0.29 -13.39 -5.65
N LEU A 4 -1.58 -13.78 -5.70
CA LEU A 4 -2.48 -13.59 -4.58
C LEU A 4 -1.78 -14.20 -3.37
N GLN A 5 -1.46 -13.38 -2.37
CA GLN A 5 -0.68 -13.85 -1.23
C GLN A 5 -1.41 -15.01 -0.54
N GLU A 6 -0.72 -16.15 -0.51
CA GLU A 6 -1.22 -17.39 0.07
C GLU A 6 -1.47 -17.22 1.57
N ALA A 7 -2.41 -18.02 2.09
CA ALA A 7 -2.80 -18.00 3.49
C ALA A 7 -1.57 -18.06 4.41
N PRO A 8 -1.60 -17.38 5.58
CA PRO A 8 -0.43 -17.29 6.43
C PRO A 8 -0.04 -18.69 6.92
N PRO A 9 1.26 -19.03 6.94
CA PRO A 9 1.70 -20.35 7.34
C PRO A 9 1.35 -20.63 8.81
N ALA A 10 0.91 -21.84 9.12
CA ALA A 10 0.54 -22.24 10.49
C ALA A 10 1.75 -22.20 11.46
N ASN A 11 2.96 -22.41 10.93
CA ASN A 11 4.21 -22.44 11.69
C ASN A 11 5.17 -21.38 11.18
N CYS A 12 5.93 -20.79 12.10
CA CYS A 12 6.93 -19.80 11.76
C CYS A 12 8.09 -20.39 10.94
N PRO A 13 8.42 -19.85 9.77
CA PRO A 13 9.53 -20.34 8.95
C PRO A 13 10.91 -20.11 9.58
N LYS A 14 11.03 -19.21 10.56
CA LYS A 14 12.29 -18.93 11.27
C LYS A 14 12.55 -19.85 12.45
N CYS A 15 11.55 -20.02 13.32
CA CYS A 15 11.74 -20.71 14.60
C CYS A 15 10.80 -21.90 14.80
N SER A 16 10.00 -22.26 13.80
CA SER A 16 8.95 -23.31 13.87
C SER A 16 7.87 -23.08 14.95
N GLY A 17 7.91 -21.94 15.63
CA GLY A 17 6.93 -21.54 16.65
C GLY A 17 5.55 -21.25 16.07
N ALA A 18 4.57 -21.16 16.96
CA ALA A 18 3.19 -20.83 16.58
C ALA A 18 3.10 -19.40 16.02
N ILE A 19 2.33 -19.26 14.94
CA ILE A 19 1.89 -17.98 14.39
C ILE A 19 0.46 -17.70 14.86
N VAL A 20 0.23 -16.50 15.39
CA VAL A 20 -1.10 -15.97 15.70
C VAL A 20 -1.56 -15.13 14.52
N ILE A 21 -2.76 -15.40 14.04
CA ILE A 21 -3.37 -14.70 12.92
C ILE A 21 -4.36 -13.67 13.47
N GLU A 22 -4.17 -12.41 13.10
CA GLU A 22 -5.03 -11.29 13.48
C GLU A 22 -5.58 -10.59 12.23
N ARG A 23 -6.74 -9.94 12.40
CA ARG A 23 -7.44 -9.25 11.32
C ARG A 23 -7.83 -7.85 11.76
N ASP A 24 -7.35 -6.88 10.99
CA ASP A 24 -7.62 -5.46 11.19
C ASP A 24 -8.28 -4.85 9.95
N TRP A 25 -8.60 -3.55 10.04
CA TRP A 25 -9.12 -2.76 8.91
C TRP A 25 -8.24 -2.78 7.67
N HIS A 26 -6.93 -3.01 7.83
CA HIS A 26 -5.95 -3.03 6.74
C HIS A 26 -5.74 -4.42 6.12
N GLY A 27 -6.19 -5.50 6.76
CA GLY A 27 -6.03 -6.85 6.25
C GLY A 27 -5.83 -7.91 7.32
N THR A 28 -5.32 -9.06 6.90
CA THR A 28 -4.97 -10.17 7.80
C THR A 28 -3.45 -10.21 7.93
N TYR A 29 -2.93 -10.34 9.15
CA TYR A 29 -1.50 -10.56 9.38
C TYR A 29 -1.28 -11.71 10.35
N GLY A 30 -0.16 -12.39 10.20
CA GLY A 30 0.30 -13.44 11.09
C GLY A 30 1.57 -13.01 11.81
N SER A 31 1.63 -13.13 13.13
CA SER A 31 2.84 -12.85 13.91
C SER A 31 3.28 -14.07 14.73
N CYS A 32 4.57 -14.34 14.78
CA CYS A 32 5.12 -15.39 15.63
C CYS A 32 5.47 -14.83 17.02
N ILE A 33 4.84 -15.37 18.07
CA ILE A 33 5.09 -14.95 19.46
C ILE A 33 6.54 -15.21 19.90
N MET A 34 7.17 -16.26 19.35
CA MET A 34 8.51 -16.70 19.80
C MET A 34 9.66 -15.86 19.25
N CYS A 35 9.56 -15.38 18.01
CA CYS A 35 10.68 -14.70 17.34
C CYS A 35 10.30 -13.36 16.68
N GLY A 36 9.04 -12.94 16.75
CA GLY A 36 8.57 -11.69 16.15
C GLY A 36 8.51 -11.70 14.63
N TYR A 37 8.59 -12.85 13.97
CA TYR A 37 8.38 -12.93 12.52
C TYR A 37 6.95 -12.51 12.18
N VAL A 38 6.81 -11.58 11.22
CA VAL A 38 5.51 -11.09 10.74
C VAL A 38 5.33 -11.48 9.28
N HIS A 39 4.14 -11.99 8.96
CA HIS A 39 3.69 -12.30 7.61
C HIS A 39 2.41 -11.53 7.33
N GLU A 40 2.45 -10.60 6.39
CA GLU A 40 1.26 -9.85 5.97
C GLU A 40 0.54 -10.58 4.84
N VAL A 41 -0.79 -10.61 4.90
CA VAL A 41 -1.65 -11.08 3.81
C VAL A 41 -2.36 -9.86 3.26
N LEU A 42 -1.77 -9.29 2.21
CA LEU A 42 -2.29 -8.18 1.44
C LEU A 42 -3.62 -8.58 0.81
N THR A 43 -4.66 -7.88 1.22
CA THR A 43 -6.01 -8.02 0.67
C THR A 43 -6.19 -7.30 -0.67
N ARG A 44 -5.25 -6.41 -1.02
CA ARG A 44 -5.26 -5.62 -2.26
C ARG A 44 -3.90 -5.72 -2.94
N PRO A 45 -3.87 -5.75 -4.28
CA PRO A 45 -2.62 -5.68 -5.02
C PRO A 45 -1.87 -4.38 -4.66
N PRO A 46 -0.53 -4.39 -4.74
CA PRO A 46 0.26 -3.17 -4.60
C PRO A 46 -0.28 -2.09 -5.55
N VAL A 47 -0.53 -0.90 -5.00
CA VAL A 47 -0.96 0.25 -5.81
C VAL A 47 0.26 0.82 -6.51
N ASP A 48 0.19 0.94 -7.84
CA ASP A 48 1.20 1.64 -8.61
C ASP A 48 0.96 3.16 -8.50
N LEU A 49 1.70 3.78 -7.59
CA LEU A 49 1.61 5.22 -7.32
C LEU A 49 1.91 6.05 -8.57
N ALA A 50 2.81 5.59 -9.45
CA ALA A 50 3.15 6.31 -10.67
C ALA A 50 1.99 6.28 -11.68
N ALA A 51 1.28 5.14 -11.76
CA ALA A 51 0.09 5.02 -12.58
C ALA A 51 -1.08 5.89 -12.05
N GLU A 52 -1.28 5.93 -10.73
CA GLU A 52 -2.29 6.79 -10.09
C GLU A 52 -1.98 8.29 -10.29
N GLU A 53 -0.71 8.68 -10.18
CA GLU A 53 -0.29 10.07 -10.38
C GLU A 53 -0.42 10.49 -11.85
N ALA A 54 -0.18 9.59 -12.80
CA ALA A 54 -0.44 9.80 -14.22
C ALA A 54 -1.94 9.87 -14.56
N ALA A 55 -2.77 9.14 -13.81
CA ALA A 55 -4.22 9.14 -13.96
C ALA A 55 -4.89 10.37 -13.31
N MET A 56 -4.19 11.09 -12.42
CA MET A 56 -4.73 12.33 -11.84
C MET A 56 -4.83 13.43 -12.92
N PRO A 57 -5.99 14.08 -13.06
CA PRO A 57 -6.11 15.21 -13.96
C PRO A 57 -5.16 16.31 -13.47
N VAL A 58 -4.23 16.72 -14.34
CA VAL A 58 -3.34 17.85 -14.10
C VAL A 58 -4.22 19.05 -13.79
N ARG A 59 -4.33 19.41 -12.50
CA ARG A 59 -5.02 20.63 -12.08
C ARG A 59 -4.25 21.78 -12.70
N GLN A 60 -4.74 22.25 -13.84
CA GLN A 60 -4.20 23.39 -14.54
C GLN A 60 -4.36 24.56 -13.57
N ARG A 61 -3.28 24.89 -12.86
CA ARG A 61 -3.24 26.07 -12.00
C ARG A 61 -3.49 27.24 -12.95
N ARG A 62 -4.72 27.76 -12.96
CA ARG A 62 -5.06 28.98 -13.68
C ARG A 62 -4.10 30.04 -13.19
N ARG A 63 -3.11 30.38 -14.01
CA ARG A 63 -2.21 31.49 -13.71
C ARG A 63 -3.10 32.71 -13.64
N GLN A 64 -3.16 33.35 -12.48
CA GLN A 64 -3.75 34.68 -12.41
C GLN A 64 -2.96 35.56 -13.38
N PRO A 65 -3.63 36.26 -14.31
CA PRO A 65 -2.98 37.27 -15.11
C PRO A 65 -2.34 38.28 -14.15
N SER A 66 -1.02 38.43 -14.21
CA SER A 66 -0.35 39.50 -13.48
C SER A 66 -0.83 40.81 -14.08
N HIS A 67 -1.64 41.54 -13.33
CA HIS A 67 -2.18 42.82 -13.72
C HIS A 67 -1.06 43.75 -14.21
N GLY A 68 -1.19 44.25 -15.45
CA GLY A 68 -0.58 45.52 -15.84
C GLY A 68 0.42 45.46 -16.98
N LYS A 69 -0.10 45.56 -18.22
CA LYS A 69 0.24 46.61 -19.21
C LYS A 69 -0.41 46.27 -20.55
N LEU A 70 -1.72 46.46 -20.65
CA LEU A 70 -2.35 46.71 -21.95
C LEU A 70 -2.15 48.20 -22.22
N ARG A 71 -1.17 48.53 -23.06
CA ARG A 71 -1.03 49.86 -23.65
C ARG A 71 -1.73 49.81 -25.00
N LEU A 72 -2.90 50.46 -25.09
CA LEU A 72 -3.56 50.78 -26.35
C LEU A 72 -3.04 52.13 -26.84
#